data_AF-A0A834FS25-F1
#
_entry.id   AF-A0A834FS25-F1
#
_cell.length_a   1.000
_cell.length_b   1.000
_cell.length_c   1.000
_cell.angle_alpha   90.00
_cell.angle_beta   90.00
_cell.angle_gamma   90.00
#
_symmetry.space_group_name_H-M   'P 1'
#
loop_
_entity.id
_entity.type
_entity.pdbx_description
1 polymer ?
#
loop_
_entity_poly.entity_id
_entity_poly.type
_entity_poly.pdbx_seq_one_letter_code
_entity_poly.pdbx_strand_id
1 'polypeptide(L)'
;MVLFTHGDSLDGPIEEFLSESPELQELVSRCNGQYHVFNNKLQDKKPQVRELLQKVRTIVQKNGGSHYTNQMFQEAERAVLLEKQRIQQEKEEQKRREREETQRRIQQQFQQQMWLIQIQQQAARDAQRRAEEQRREEERRRMEEQRREEEQRREEERRREEEQRRLREEAERRRAEEEFNRIVEHTRRTLEAQREQEQRELQERLNRQAWQQQQDNQDFCSIL
;
A
#
# COMPACT_ATOMS: atom_id res chain seq x y z
N MET A 1 -48.63 50.18 51.33
CA MET A 1 -48.40 51.22 52.35
C MET A 1 -47.06 51.88 52.12
N VAL A 2 -47.05 53.21 52.13
CA VAL A 2 -45.84 54.05 51.97
C VAL A 2 -45.32 54.45 53.36
N LEU A 3 -44.02 54.35 53.58
CA LEU A 3 -43.38 54.77 54.83
C LEU A 3 -42.66 56.10 54.60
N PHE A 4 -43.12 57.16 55.26
CA PHE A 4 -42.44 58.46 55.27
C PHE A 4 -41.54 58.53 56.50
N THR A 5 -40.27 58.85 56.28
CA THR A 5 -39.29 59.06 57.36
C THR A 5 -39.12 60.55 57.61
N HIS A 6 -38.38 60.90 58.68
CA HIS A 6 -38.15 62.30 59.07
C HIS A 6 -39.42 63.08 59.42
N GLY A 7 -40.37 62.42 60.11
CA GLY A 7 -41.60 63.08 60.57
C GLY A 7 -41.38 64.29 61.49
N ASP A 8 -40.19 64.46 62.06
CA ASP A 8 -39.77 65.67 62.79
C ASP A 8 -39.58 66.91 61.91
N SER A 9 -39.44 66.74 60.59
CA SER A 9 -39.21 67.83 59.63
C SER A 9 -40.50 68.31 58.96
N LEU A 10 -41.66 67.85 59.43
CA LEU A 10 -42.96 68.30 58.97
C LEU A 10 -43.44 69.45 59.87
N ASP A 11 -43.70 70.61 59.29
CA ASP A 11 -44.24 71.79 60.00
C ASP A 11 -45.77 71.71 60.21
N GLY A 12 -46.37 70.56 59.92
CA GLY A 12 -47.82 70.33 59.93
C GLY A 12 -48.19 68.86 59.67
N PRO A 13 -49.49 68.55 59.48
CA PRO A 13 -49.95 67.23 59.08
C PRO A 13 -49.32 66.79 57.74
N ILE A 14 -48.96 65.51 57.61
CA ILE A 14 -48.35 64.96 56.37
C ILE A 14 -49.26 65.13 55.15
N GLU A 15 -50.57 65.27 55.38
CA GLU A 15 -51.60 65.53 54.38
C GLU A 15 -51.39 66.87 53.65
N GLU A 16 -50.86 67.89 54.33
CA GLU A 16 -50.51 69.18 53.70
C GLU A 16 -49.32 68.97 52.74
N PHE A 17 -48.27 68.29 53.20
CA PHE A 17 -47.11 67.96 52.36
C PHE A 17 -47.48 67.07 51.15
N LEU A 18 -48.40 66.12 51.34
CA LEU A 18 -48.90 65.29 50.23
C LEU A 18 -49.73 66.09 49.23
N SER A 19 -50.43 67.15 49.68
CA SER A 19 -51.24 68.01 48.79
C SER A 19 -50.39 68.91 47.90
N GLU A 20 -49.15 69.18 48.30
CA GLU A 20 -48.20 70.00 47.54
C GLU A 20 -47.49 69.23 46.42
N SER A 21 -47.44 67.89 46.47
CA SER A 21 -46.84 67.05 45.43
C SER A 21 -47.85 66.07 44.83
N PRO A 22 -48.35 66.35 43.61
CA PRO A 22 -49.24 65.45 42.87
C PRO A 22 -48.65 64.04 42.69
N GLU A 23 -47.33 63.91 42.52
CA GLU A 23 -46.64 62.63 42.33
C GLU A 23 -46.65 61.78 43.61
N LEU A 24 -46.44 62.40 44.77
CA LEU A 24 -46.52 61.71 46.06
C LEU A 24 -47.97 61.32 46.39
N GLN A 25 -48.93 62.17 46.04
CA GLN A 25 -50.34 61.87 46.18
C GLN A 25 -50.75 60.67 45.30
N GLU A 26 -50.25 60.60 44.06
CA GLU A 26 -50.45 59.46 43.18
C GLU A 26 -49.85 58.17 43.76
N LEU A 27 -48.62 58.23 44.28
CA LEU A 27 -47.95 57.08 44.91
C LEU A 27 -48.73 56.53 46.13
N VAL A 28 -49.21 57.43 47.00
CA VAL A 28 -50.01 57.06 48.17
C VAL A 28 -51.37 56.50 47.76
N SER A 29 -52.00 57.09 46.73
CA SER A 29 -53.25 56.60 46.15
C SER A 29 -53.12 55.17 45.59
N ARG A 30 -52.04 54.90 44.86
CA ARG A 30 -51.69 53.54 44.38
C ARG A 30 -51.48 52.54 45.51
N CYS A 31 -51.13 53.01 46.70
CA CYS A 31 -51.04 52.22 47.92
C CYS A 31 -52.33 52.21 48.75
N ASN A 32 -53.50 52.44 48.13
CA ASN A 32 -54.82 52.49 48.76
C ASN A 32 -54.92 53.55 49.89
N GLY A 33 -54.22 54.67 49.75
CA GLY A 33 -54.21 55.74 50.74
C GLY A 33 -53.49 55.38 52.04
N GLN A 34 -52.76 54.26 52.09
CA GLN A 34 -52.09 53.82 53.31
C GLN A 34 -50.68 54.38 53.41
N TYR A 35 -50.44 55.17 54.44
CA TYR A 35 -49.12 55.67 54.81
C TYR A 35 -48.87 55.57 56.32
N HIS A 36 -47.60 55.65 56.68
CA HIS A 36 -47.15 55.81 58.06
C HIS A 36 -45.98 56.78 58.09
N VAL A 37 -46.01 57.71 59.05
CA VAL A 37 -44.94 58.69 59.27
C VAL A 37 -44.11 58.23 60.45
N PHE A 38 -42.80 58.13 60.25
CA PHE A 38 -41.85 57.61 61.23
C PHE A 38 -40.81 58.67 61.57
N ASN A 39 -40.64 58.96 62.86
CA ASN A 39 -39.66 59.91 63.34
C ASN A 39 -38.41 59.18 63.85
N ASN A 40 -37.36 59.18 63.04
CA ASN A 40 -36.12 58.47 63.34
C ASN A 40 -35.33 59.09 64.51
N LYS A 41 -35.60 60.36 64.86
CA LYS A 41 -34.90 61.11 65.91
C LYS A 41 -35.50 60.92 67.31
N LEU A 42 -36.69 60.35 67.44
CA LEU A 42 -37.27 60.05 68.75
C LEU A 42 -36.43 58.99 69.48
N GLN A 43 -36.21 59.22 70.78
CA GLN A 43 -35.49 58.27 71.62
C GLN A 43 -36.35 57.04 71.97
N ASP A 44 -37.62 57.23 72.30
CA ASP A 44 -38.56 56.11 72.47
C ASP A 44 -39.33 55.82 71.18
N LYS A 45 -38.88 54.79 70.46
CA LYS A 45 -39.48 54.34 69.19
C LYS A 45 -40.56 53.27 69.37
N LYS A 46 -40.72 52.72 70.58
CA LYS A 46 -41.63 51.58 70.82
C LYS A 46 -43.08 51.88 70.41
N PRO A 47 -43.64 53.07 70.70
CA PRO A 47 -45.01 53.38 70.27
C PRO A 47 -45.18 53.43 68.75
N GLN A 48 -44.23 54.04 68.03
CA GLN A 48 -44.27 54.17 66.56
C GLN A 48 -44.09 52.82 65.87
N VAL A 49 -43.14 52.00 66.33
CA VAL A 49 -42.93 50.64 65.81
C VAL A 49 -44.18 49.78 66.03
N ARG A 50 -44.81 49.88 67.20
CA ARG A 50 -46.06 49.15 67.49
C ARG A 50 -47.19 49.57 66.56
N GLU A 51 -47.35 50.86 66.31
CA GLU A 51 -48.35 51.38 65.37
C GLU A 51 -48.09 50.90 63.94
N LEU A 52 -46.83 50.97 63.48
CA LEU A 52 -46.42 50.48 62.17
C LEU A 52 -46.74 48.99 61.99
N LEU A 53 -46.34 48.15 62.95
CA LEU A 53 -46.62 46.71 62.90
C LEU A 53 -48.12 46.42 62.96
N GLN A 54 -48.90 47.22 63.69
CA GLN A 54 -50.35 47.09 63.72
C GLN A 54 -50.96 47.43 62.35
N LYS A 55 -50.50 48.52 61.71
CA LYS A 55 -50.91 48.87 60.34
C LYS A 55 -50.56 47.75 59.36
N VAL A 56 -49.35 47.20 59.42
CA VAL A 56 -48.94 46.04 58.59
C VAL A 56 -49.86 44.85 58.82
N ARG A 57 -50.17 44.49 60.07
CA ARG A 57 -51.11 43.39 60.39
C ARG A 57 -52.50 43.64 59.82
N THR A 58 -53.02 44.86 59.93
CA THR A 58 -54.31 45.24 59.34
C THR A 58 -54.29 45.12 57.82
N ILE A 59 -53.19 45.48 57.16
CA ILE A 59 -53.02 45.33 55.70
C ILE A 59 -53.05 43.86 55.31
N VAL A 60 -52.30 43.01 56.03
CA VAL A 60 -52.28 41.57 55.81
C VAL A 60 -53.67 40.96 56.04
N GLN A 61 -54.38 41.37 57.10
CA GLN A 61 -55.76 40.94 57.36
C GLN A 61 -56.74 41.39 56.27
N LYS A 62 -56.64 42.64 55.79
CA LYS A 62 -57.45 43.16 54.67
C LYS A 62 -57.17 42.41 53.37
N ASN A 63 -55.95 41.94 53.18
CA ASN A 63 -55.57 41.04 52.08
C ASN A 63 -55.99 39.58 52.34
N GLY A 64 -56.93 39.32 53.26
CA GLY A 64 -57.44 37.99 53.58
C GLY A 64 -56.45 37.08 54.32
N GLY A 65 -55.41 37.66 54.95
CA GLY A 65 -54.27 36.91 55.51
C GLY A 65 -53.26 36.48 54.46
N SER A 66 -53.42 36.88 53.19
CA SER A 66 -52.51 36.52 52.11
C SER A 66 -51.27 37.42 52.10
N HIS A 67 -50.14 36.79 51.90
CA HIS A 67 -48.84 37.41 51.62
C HIS A 67 -48.65 37.51 50.10
N TYR A 68 -47.53 38.07 49.62
CA TYR A 68 -47.16 37.94 48.20
C TYR A 68 -47.24 36.46 47.79
N THR A 69 -48.05 36.18 46.78
CA THR A 69 -48.86 34.95 46.72
C THR A 69 -47.99 33.72 46.47
N ASN A 70 -48.11 32.71 47.32
CA ASN A 70 -47.55 31.35 47.17
C ASN A 70 -47.75 30.80 45.74
N GLN A 71 -48.83 31.20 45.07
CA GLN A 71 -49.12 30.86 43.68
C GLN A 71 -48.05 31.33 42.68
N MET A 72 -47.53 32.56 42.78
CA MET A 72 -46.48 33.04 41.87
C MET A 72 -45.18 32.26 42.05
N PHE A 73 -44.88 31.84 43.28
CA PHE A 73 -43.74 30.97 43.59
C PHE A 73 -43.92 29.57 42.99
N GLN A 74 -45.11 28.98 43.12
CA GLN A 74 -45.43 27.67 42.54
C GLN A 74 -45.44 27.68 41.01
N GLU A 75 -45.83 28.79 40.38
CA GLU A 75 -45.75 29.00 38.94
C GLU A 75 -44.29 29.12 38.47
N ALA A 76 -43.47 29.88 39.18
CA ALA A 76 -42.04 29.98 38.91
C ALA A 76 -41.31 28.64 39.05
N GLU A 77 -41.60 27.88 40.11
CA GLU A 77 -41.03 26.55 40.32
C GLU A 77 -41.46 25.56 39.23
N ARG A 78 -42.74 25.58 38.83
CA ARG A 78 -43.23 24.79 37.70
C ARG A 78 -42.54 25.15 36.39
N ALA A 79 -42.36 26.44 36.10
CA ALA A 79 -41.67 26.90 34.90
C ALA A 79 -40.22 26.39 34.86
N VAL A 80 -39.50 26.45 35.99
CA VAL A 80 -38.13 25.92 36.11
C VAL A 80 -38.10 24.41 35.90
N LEU A 81 -39.06 23.66 36.45
CA LEU A 81 -39.14 22.20 36.29
C LEU A 81 -39.40 21.79 34.84
N LEU A 82 -40.33 22.46 34.17
CA LEU A 82 -40.64 22.21 32.75
C LEU A 82 -39.43 22.51 31.87
N GLU A 83 -38.75 23.64 32.11
CA GLU A 83 -37.57 24.00 31.32
C GLU A 83 -36.40 23.04 31.55
N LYS A 84 -36.19 22.59 32.80
CA LYS A 84 -35.22 21.54 33.11
C LYS A 84 -35.52 20.25 32.36
N GLN A 85 -36.80 19.86 32.28
CA GLN A 85 -37.22 18.67 31.54
C GLN A 85 -36.98 18.81 30.04
N ARG A 86 -37.30 19.99 29.46
CA ARG A 86 -37.03 20.30 28.05
C ARG A 86 -35.54 20.22 27.73
N ILE A 87 -34.71 20.88 28.52
CA ILE A 87 -33.25 20.85 28.38
C ILE A 87 -32.70 19.42 28.50
N GLN A 88 -33.24 18.62 29.41
CA GLN A 88 -32.83 17.23 29.58
C GLN A 88 -33.14 16.39 28.34
N GLN A 89 -34.36 16.52 27.80
CA GLN A 89 -34.77 15.81 26.59
C GLN A 89 -33.91 16.22 25.38
N GLU A 90 -33.65 17.51 25.20
CA GLU A 90 -32.78 18.01 24.12
C GLU A 90 -31.36 17.49 24.25
N LYS A 91 -30.79 17.46 25.47
CA LYS A 91 -29.46 16.89 25.72
C LYS A 91 -29.40 15.39 25.45
N GLU A 92 -30.44 14.65 25.81
CA GLU A 92 -30.52 13.20 25.53
C GLU A 92 -30.63 12.92 24.04
N GLU A 93 -31.46 13.70 23.33
CA GLU A 93 -31.58 13.57 21.89
C GLU A 93 -30.27 13.94 21.18
N GLN A 94 -29.61 15.02 21.61
CA GLN A 94 -28.32 15.40 21.06
C GLN A 94 -27.26 14.32 21.30
N LYS A 95 -27.17 13.77 22.52
CA LYS A 95 -26.27 12.64 22.81
C LYS A 95 -26.59 11.43 21.95
N ARG A 96 -27.87 11.14 21.68
CA ARG A 96 -28.27 10.04 20.81
C ARG A 96 -27.79 10.29 19.38
N ARG A 97 -28.02 11.50 18.84
CA ARG A 97 -27.56 11.90 17.50
C ARG A 97 -26.03 11.82 17.38
N GLU A 98 -25.29 12.32 18.36
CA GLU A 98 -23.82 12.26 18.39
C GLU A 98 -23.31 10.81 18.42
N ARG A 99 -23.94 9.92 19.20
CA ARG A 99 -23.60 8.50 19.24
C ARG A 99 -23.86 7.82 17.90
N GLU A 100 -25.02 8.06 17.29
CA GLU A 100 -25.36 7.50 15.98
C GLU A 100 -24.41 7.98 14.90
N GLU A 101 -24.05 9.27 14.89
CA GLU A 101 -23.09 9.83 13.93
C GLU A 101 -21.70 9.25 14.14
N THR A 102 -21.23 9.17 15.39
CA THR A 102 -19.94 8.55 15.73
C THR A 102 -19.91 7.09 15.29
N GLN A 103 -20.99 6.34 15.53
CA GLN A 103 -21.08 4.94 15.14
C GLN A 103 -21.09 4.78 13.62
N ARG A 104 -21.78 5.65 12.87
CA ARG A 104 -21.73 5.67 11.40
C ARG A 104 -20.32 5.98 10.90
N ARG A 105 -19.61 6.95 11.49
CA ARG A 105 -18.22 7.28 11.11
C ARG A 105 -17.28 6.10 11.34
N ILE A 106 -17.37 5.45 12.50
CA ILE A 106 -16.57 4.25 12.82
C ILE A 106 -16.90 3.13 11.83
N GLN A 107 -18.19 2.91 11.54
CA GLN A 107 -18.61 1.87 10.59
C GLN A 107 -18.11 2.15 9.17
N GLN A 108 -18.17 3.40 8.70
CA GLN A 108 -17.62 3.80 7.40
C GLN A 108 -16.10 3.64 7.35
N GLN A 109 -15.37 4.04 8.40
CA GLN A 109 -13.92 3.83 8.49
C GLN A 109 -13.58 2.34 8.45
N PHE A 110 -14.31 1.51 9.20
CA PHE A 110 -14.12 0.06 9.16
C PHE A 110 -14.38 -0.51 7.77
N GLN A 111 -15.46 -0.09 7.10
CA GLN A 111 -15.76 -0.51 5.72
C GLN A 111 -14.66 -0.10 4.74
N GLN A 112 -14.15 1.13 4.83
CA GLN A 112 -13.04 1.61 4.00
C GLN A 112 -11.76 0.81 4.24
N GLN A 113 -11.39 0.59 5.50
CA GLN A 113 -10.22 -0.22 5.86
C GLN A 113 -10.34 -1.66 5.37
N MET A 114 -11.51 -2.27 5.56
CA MET A 114 -11.77 -3.62 5.08
C MET A 114 -11.69 -3.71 3.54
N TRP A 115 -12.21 -2.73 2.82
CA TRP A 115 -12.11 -2.67 1.36
C TRP A 115 -10.66 -2.55 0.89
N LEU A 116 -9.86 -1.71 1.54
CA LEU A 116 -8.43 -1.57 1.24
C LEU A 116 -7.67 -2.88 1.48
N ILE A 117 -7.91 -3.54 2.61
CA ILE A 117 -7.28 -4.84 2.93
C ILE A 117 -7.65 -5.88 1.86
N GLN A 118 -8.91 -5.91 1.43
CA GLN A 118 -9.37 -6.86 0.42
C GLN A 118 -8.68 -6.65 -0.93
N ILE A 119 -8.51 -5.39 -1.35
CA ILE A 119 -7.77 -5.05 -2.58
C ILE A 119 -6.32 -5.46 -2.47
N GLN A 120 -5.66 -5.18 -1.34
CA GLN A 120 -4.27 -5.57 -1.12
C GLN A 120 -4.10 -7.09 -1.17
N GLN A 121 -5.03 -7.84 -0.56
CA GLN A 121 -5.02 -9.30 -0.61
C GLN A 121 -5.21 -9.83 -2.04
N GLN A 122 -6.13 -9.25 -2.81
CA GLN A 122 -6.31 -9.62 -4.21
C GLN A 122 -5.05 -9.31 -5.05
N ALA A 123 -4.49 -8.10 -4.91
CA ALA A 123 -3.27 -7.72 -5.60
C ALA A 123 -2.09 -8.64 -5.23
N ALA A 124 -1.95 -9.03 -3.96
CA ALA A 124 -0.91 -9.95 -3.51
C ALA A 124 -1.08 -11.34 -4.12
N ARG A 125 -2.32 -11.88 -4.12
CA ARG A 125 -2.62 -13.16 -4.78
C ARG A 125 -2.35 -13.11 -6.28
N ASP A 126 -2.69 -12.01 -6.93
CA ASP A 126 -2.49 -11.83 -8.37
C ASP A 126 -1.00 -11.70 -8.70
N ALA A 127 -0.24 -10.95 -7.90
CA ALA A 127 1.22 -10.85 -8.02
C ALA A 127 1.90 -12.21 -7.82
N GLN A 128 1.43 -13.01 -6.84
CA GLN A 128 1.94 -14.36 -6.61
C GLN A 128 1.69 -15.27 -7.81
N ARG A 129 0.48 -15.24 -8.40
CA ARG A 129 0.17 -16.02 -9.61
C ARG A 129 1.05 -15.62 -10.79
N ARG A 130 1.22 -14.31 -11.03
CA ARG A 130 2.09 -13.80 -12.10
C ARG A 130 3.55 -14.21 -11.90
N ALA A 131 4.07 -14.12 -10.68
CA ALA A 131 5.44 -14.51 -10.35
C ALA A 131 5.66 -16.03 -10.57
N GLU A 132 4.67 -16.85 -10.22
CA GLU A 132 4.73 -18.30 -10.46
C GLU A 132 4.70 -18.64 -11.95
N GLU A 133 3.82 -18.00 -12.73
CA GLU A 133 3.77 -18.15 -14.18
C GLU A 133 5.09 -17.75 -14.84
N GLN A 134 5.68 -16.63 -14.43
CA GLN A 134 6.99 -16.17 -14.89
C GLN A 134 8.09 -17.18 -14.57
N ARG A 135 8.13 -17.72 -13.34
CA ARG A 135 9.11 -18.77 -12.97
C ARG A 135 8.97 -20.01 -13.83
N ARG A 136 7.74 -20.48 -14.05
CA ARG A 136 7.48 -21.64 -14.92
C ARG A 136 7.89 -21.36 -16.37
N GLU A 137 7.68 -20.15 -16.86
CA GLU A 137 8.09 -19.75 -18.20
C GLU A 137 9.61 -19.67 -18.33
N GLU A 138 10.30 -19.08 -17.35
CA GLU A 138 11.76 -19.05 -17.30
C GLU A 138 12.36 -20.46 -17.24
N GLU A 139 11.80 -21.35 -16.43
CA GLU A 139 12.20 -22.76 -16.39
C GLU A 139 12.01 -23.44 -17.74
N ARG A 140 10.88 -23.23 -18.42
CA ARG A 140 10.66 -23.75 -19.78
C ARG A 140 11.70 -23.20 -20.76
N ARG A 141 11.96 -21.89 -20.74
CA ARG A 141 12.97 -21.26 -21.61
C ARG A 141 14.36 -21.83 -21.36
N ARG A 142 14.76 -22.00 -20.10
CA ARG A 142 16.05 -22.62 -19.71
C ARG A 142 16.15 -24.06 -20.20
N MET A 143 15.09 -24.85 -20.03
CA MET A 143 15.09 -26.22 -20.53
C MET A 143 15.13 -26.29 -22.06
N GLU A 144 14.43 -25.40 -22.77
CA GLU A 144 14.51 -25.31 -24.23
C GLU A 144 15.90 -24.91 -24.70
N GLU A 145 16.54 -23.94 -24.05
CA GLU A 145 17.90 -23.52 -24.35
C GLU A 145 18.90 -24.65 -24.12
N GLN A 146 18.83 -25.33 -22.97
CA GLN A 146 19.65 -26.52 -22.70
C GLN A 146 19.46 -27.61 -23.75
N ARG A 147 18.22 -27.89 -24.17
CA ARG A 147 17.94 -28.86 -25.23
C ARG A 147 18.55 -28.44 -26.57
N ARG A 148 18.48 -27.16 -26.93
CA ARG A 148 19.10 -26.62 -28.15
C ARG A 148 20.63 -26.74 -28.10
N GLU A 149 21.24 -26.38 -26.98
CA GLU A 149 22.69 -26.50 -26.79
C GLU A 149 23.14 -27.97 -26.84
N GLU A 150 22.41 -28.87 -26.20
CA GLU A 150 22.72 -30.30 -26.22
C GLU A 150 22.58 -30.87 -27.64
N GLU A 151 21.54 -30.48 -28.37
CA GLU A 151 21.34 -30.88 -29.76
C GLU A 151 22.46 -30.37 -30.67
N GLN A 152 22.88 -29.11 -30.51
CA GLN A 152 24.02 -28.54 -31.23
C GLN A 152 25.33 -29.28 -30.92
N ARG A 153 25.60 -29.58 -29.64
CA ARG A 153 26.79 -30.35 -29.23
C ARG A 153 26.80 -31.73 -29.88
N ARG A 154 25.67 -32.44 -29.86
CA ARG A 154 25.52 -33.75 -30.50
C ARG A 154 25.71 -33.65 -32.01
N GLU A 155 25.22 -32.58 -32.64
CA GLU A 155 25.39 -32.38 -34.07
C GLU A 155 26.84 -32.05 -34.45
N GLU A 156 27.52 -31.20 -33.69
CA GLU A 156 28.95 -30.93 -33.87
C GLU A 156 29.80 -32.18 -33.68
N GLU A 157 29.50 -32.99 -32.66
CA GLU A 157 30.19 -34.26 -32.41
C GLU A 157 30.04 -35.20 -33.61
N ARG A 158 28.80 -35.40 -34.10
CA ARG A 158 28.54 -36.17 -35.32
C ARG A 158 29.31 -35.64 -36.53
N ARG A 159 29.35 -34.32 -36.73
CA ARG A 159 30.11 -33.70 -37.83
C ARG A 159 31.62 -33.98 -37.72
N ARG A 160 32.18 -33.87 -36.51
CA ARG A 160 33.61 -34.16 -36.25
C ARG A 160 33.93 -35.64 -36.46
N GLU A 161 33.05 -36.55 -36.01
CA GLU A 161 33.20 -37.98 -36.24
C GLU A 161 33.14 -38.34 -37.73
N GLU A 162 32.18 -37.78 -38.46
CA GLU A 162 32.08 -37.96 -39.92
C GLU A 162 33.31 -37.42 -40.64
N GLU A 163 33.80 -36.24 -40.27
CA GLU A 163 35.01 -35.65 -40.85
C GLU A 163 36.25 -36.51 -40.55
N GLN A 164 36.43 -36.96 -39.31
CA GLN A 164 37.51 -37.88 -38.96
C GLN A 164 37.42 -39.19 -39.73
N ARG A 165 36.21 -39.74 -39.90
CA ARG A 165 35.99 -40.96 -40.67
C ARG A 165 36.40 -40.75 -42.13
N ARG A 166 35.99 -39.64 -42.76
CA ARG A 166 36.38 -39.30 -44.14
C ARG A 166 37.90 -39.18 -44.28
N LEU A 167 38.56 -38.49 -43.35
CA LEU A 167 40.02 -38.34 -43.36
C LEU A 167 40.74 -39.69 -43.21
N ARG A 168 40.22 -40.59 -42.35
CA ARG A 168 40.76 -41.95 -42.20
C ARG A 168 40.60 -42.76 -43.49
N GLU A 169 39.41 -42.75 -44.08
CA GLU A 169 39.13 -43.43 -45.35
C GLU A 169 40.01 -42.88 -46.49
N GLU A 170 40.23 -41.56 -46.56
CA GLU A 170 41.12 -40.95 -47.55
C GLU A 170 42.59 -41.33 -47.31
N ALA A 171 43.05 -41.29 -46.06
CA ALA A 171 44.41 -41.68 -45.70
C ALA A 171 44.68 -43.17 -45.99
N GLU A 172 43.70 -44.04 -45.74
CA GLU A 172 43.78 -45.47 -46.08
C GLU A 172 43.86 -45.68 -47.59
N ARG A 173 43.03 -44.97 -48.37
CA ARG A 173 43.09 -45.00 -49.85
C ARG A 173 44.45 -44.54 -50.36
N ARG A 174 44.99 -43.42 -49.84
CA ARG A 174 46.32 -42.93 -50.23
C ARG A 174 47.42 -43.94 -49.91
N ARG A 175 47.37 -44.58 -48.73
CA ARG A 175 48.33 -45.64 -48.37
C ARG A 175 48.26 -46.82 -49.32
N ALA A 176 47.05 -47.28 -49.64
CA ALA A 176 46.85 -48.37 -50.59
C ALA A 176 47.34 -48.01 -52.00
N GLU A 177 47.12 -46.76 -52.44
CA GLU A 177 47.64 -46.26 -53.71
C GLU A 177 49.17 -46.16 -53.73
N GLU A 178 49.78 -45.64 -52.65
CA GLU A 178 51.23 -45.64 -52.50
C GLU A 178 51.83 -47.04 -52.50
N GLU A 179 51.20 -47.99 -51.79
CA GLU A 179 51.62 -49.39 -51.77
C GLU A 179 51.49 -50.04 -53.15
N PHE A 180 50.37 -49.82 -53.84
CA PHE A 180 50.17 -50.26 -55.20
C PHE A 180 51.23 -49.70 -56.14
N ASN A 181 51.50 -48.39 -56.07
CA ASN A 181 52.54 -47.74 -56.88
C ASN A 181 53.94 -48.29 -56.59
N ARG A 182 54.27 -48.59 -55.32
CA ARG A 182 55.53 -49.26 -54.96
C ARG A 182 55.64 -50.64 -55.58
N ILE A 183 54.58 -51.44 -55.53
CA ILE A 183 54.54 -52.78 -56.15
C ILE A 183 54.74 -52.64 -57.65
N VAL A 184 54.00 -51.76 -58.31
CA VAL A 184 54.10 -51.51 -59.77
C VAL A 184 55.53 -51.09 -60.15
N GLU A 185 56.13 -50.14 -59.42
CA GLU A 185 57.51 -49.73 -59.68
C GLU A 185 58.50 -50.87 -59.48
N HIS A 186 58.34 -51.65 -58.41
CA HIS A 186 59.21 -52.79 -58.15
C HIS A 186 59.12 -53.82 -59.27
N THR A 187 57.91 -54.19 -59.68
CA THR A 187 57.65 -55.11 -60.80
C THR A 187 58.21 -54.58 -62.11
N ARG A 188 58.09 -53.27 -62.38
CA ARG A 188 58.70 -52.65 -63.56
C ARG A 188 60.21 -52.81 -63.55
N ARG A 189 60.88 -52.46 -62.43
CA ARG A 189 62.34 -52.56 -62.30
C ARG A 189 62.83 -54.00 -62.44
N THR A 190 62.11 -54.97 -61.88
CA THR A 190 62.49 -56.39 -62.00
C THR A 190 62.32 -56.90 -63.43
N LEU A 191 61.22 -56.54 -64.11
CA LEU A 191 61.03 -56.86 -65.53
C LEU A 191 62.12 -56.20 -66.41
N GLU A 192 62.46 -54.95 -66.15
CA GLU A 192 63.56 -54.26 -66.87
C GLU A 192 64.90 -54.96 -66.64
N ALA A 193 65.24 -55.29 -65.40
CA ALA A 193 66.46 -56.02 -65.07
C ALA A 193 66.51 -57.42 -65.72
N GLN A 194 65.38 -58.15 -65.75
CA GLN A 194 65.27 -59.43 -66.44
C GLN A 194 65.51 -59.27 -67.95
N ARG A 195 64.89 -58.28 -68.59
CA ARG A 195 65.09 -57.99 -70.01
C ARG A 195 66.54 -57.60 -70.32
N GLU A 196 67.17 -56.78 -69.47
CA GLU A 196 68.59 -56.45 -69.60
C GLU A 196 69.48 -57.68 -69.44
N GLN A 197 69.18 -58.54 -68.46
CA GLN A 197 69.95 -59.76 -68.23
C GLN A 197 69.85 -60.71 -69.44
N GLU A 198 68.64 -60.94 -69.95
CA GLU A 198 68.42 -61.73 -71.17
C GLU A 198 69.18 -61.14 -72.38
N GLN A 199 69.15 -59.82 -72.54
CA GLN A 199 69.93 -59.14 -73.59
C GLN A 199 71.44 -59.32 -73.40
N ARG A 200 71.95 -59.21 -72.17
CA ARG A 200 73.37 -59.44 -71.86
C ARG A 200 73.77 -60.88 -72.12
N GLU A 201 72.98 -61.86 -71.69
CA GLU A 201 73.24 -63.28 -71.93
C GLU A 201 73.24 -63.60 -73.43
N LEU A 202 72.30 -63.02 -74.19
CA LEU A 202 72.25 -63.14 -75.64
C LEU A 202 73.50 -62.51 -76.29
N GLN A 203 73.88 -61.31 -75.85
CA GLN A 203 75.07 -60.61 -76.35
C GLN A 203 76.35 -61.40 -76.05
N GLU A 204 76.49 -61.96 -74.85
CA GLU A 204 77.61 -62.83 -74.51
C GLU A 204 77.62 -64.11 -75.34
N ARG A 205 76.46 -64.73 -75.59
CA ARG A 205 76.35 -65.88 -76.49
C ARG A 205 76.84 -65.54 -77.89
N LEU A 206 76.40 -64.41 -78.44
CA LEU A 206 76.86 -63.92 -79.74
C LEU A 206 78.37 -63.62 -79.73
N ASN A 207 78.88 -62.98 -78.68
CA ASN A 207 80.32 -62.71 -78.53
C ASN A 207 81.14 -64.00 -78.41
N ARG A 208 80.64 -65.01 -77.69
CA ARG A 208 81.28 -66.35 -77.59
C ARG A 208 81.33 -67.04 -78.95
N GLN A 209 80.23 -67.02 -79.69
CA GLN A 209 80.18 -67.55 -81.07
C GLN A 209 81.15 -66.81 -82.00
N ALA A 210 81.25 -65.48 -81.88
CA ALA A 210 82.20 -64.68 -82.65
C ALA A 210 83.66 -65.00 -82.30
N TRP A 211 83.99 -65.14 -81.01
CA TRP A 211 85.32 -65.59 -80.57
C TRP A 211 85.68 -66.98 -81.10
N GLN A 212 84.75 -67.92 -81.09
CA GLN A 212 84.94 -69.26 -81.67
C GLN A 212 85.19 -69.21 -83.18
N GLN A 213 84.43 -68.43 -83.94
CA GLN A 213 84.70 -68.21 -85.37
C GLN A 213 86.05 -67.54 -85.63
N GLN A 214 86.51 -66.66 -84.73
CA GLN A 214 87.80 -65.99 -84.85
C GLN A 214 88.97 -66.92 -84.53
N GLN A 215 88.79 -67.84 -83.58
CA GLN A 215 89.73 -68.89 -83.21
C GLN A 215 89.81 -69.97 -84.29
N ASP A 216 88.66 -70.41 -84.82
CA ASP A 216 88.59 -71.30 -85.99
C ASP A 216 89.25 -70.67 -87.22
N ASN A 217 89.12 -69.34 -87.43
CA ASN A 217 89.83 -68.61 -88.49
C ASN A 217 91.35 -68.48 -88.24
N GLN A 218 91.81 -68.41 -86.99
CA GLN A 218 93.25 -68.46 -86.66
C GLN A 218 93.85 -69.87 -86.85
N ASP A 219 93.08 -70.92 -86.55
CA ASP A 219 93.47 -72.31 -86.79
C ASP A 219 93.41 -72.67 -88.28
N PHE A 220 92.48 -72.09 -89.06
CA PHE A 220 92.45 -72.23 -90.53
C PHE A 220 93.62 -71.53 -91.23
N CYS A 221 94.11 -70.41 -90.71
CA CYS A 221 95.30 -69.72 -91.22
C CYS A 221 96.64 -70.40 -90.85
N SER A 222 96.63 -71.40 -89.95
CA SER A 222 97.83 -72.16 -89.58
C SER A 222 98.01 -73.46 -90.40
N ILE A 223 97.14 -73.71 -91.38
CA ILE A 223 97.16 -74.89 -92.28
C ILE A 223 97.35 -74.48 -93.77
N LEU A 224 97.69 -73.22 -94.05
CA LEU A 224 98.19 -72.75 -95.36
C LEU A 224 99.63 -72.23 -95.22
#